data_AF-A0A843F485-F1
#
_entry.id   AF-A0A843F485-F1
#
_cell.length_a   1.000
_cell.length_b   1.000
_cell.length_c   1.000
_cell.angle_alpha   90.00
_cell.angle_beta   90.00
_cell.angle_gamma   90.00
#
_symmetry.space_group_name_H-M   'P 1'
#
loop_
_entity.id
_entity.type
_entity.pdbx_description
1 polymer ?
#
loop_
_entity_poly.entity_id
_entity_poly.type
_entity_poly.pdbx_seq_one_letter_code
_entity_poly.pdbx_strand_id
1 'polypeptide(L)'
;DIMAAATEKYPNLAELAPNDIPYDERSSFSIWVNHRKSFTGVTDHDRAMTISEMAKMFRDERFDEFGKTFRSPGHVCLLRGAVDTVKNRRGHTEIGLAMCEMAGVTPVCVVCEMMDGETGQATSFEDARKYAEANDLVLLRGNDIIEKYLEEY
;
A
#
# COMPACT_ATOMS: atom_id res chain seq x y z
N ASP A 1 -7.49 -4.32 -13.95
CA ASP A 1 -6.14 -4.48 -13.38
C ASP A 1 -5.13 -4.33 -14.52
N ILE A 2 -3.97 -3.73 -14.29
CA ILE A 2 -2.99 -3.45 -15.35
C ILE A 2 -2.39 -4.75 -15.88
N MET A 3 -2.10 -5.71 -15.00
CA MET A 3 -1.61 -7.02 -15.42
C MET A 3 -2.66 -7.75 -16.25
N ALA A 4 -3.93 -7.77 -15.79
CA ALA A 4 -5.03 -8.34 -16.57
C ALA A 4 -5.14 -7.73 -17.99
N ALA A 5 -5.08 -6.39 -18.12
CA ALA A 5 -5.12 -5.72 -19.42
C ALA A 5 -3.88 -6.01 -20.28
N ALA A 6 -2.70 -6.15 -19.67
CA ALA A 6 -1.48 -6.50 -20.40
C ALA A 6 -1.53 -7.94 -20.95
N THR A 7 -2.11 -8.87 -20.19
CA THR A 7 -2.26 -10.28 -20.57
C THR A 7 -3.13 -10.46 -21.82
N GLU A 8 -4.12 -9.60 -22.06
CA GLU A 8 -4.91 -9.62 -23.32
C GLU A 8 -4.02 -9.48 -24.56
N LYS A 9 -2.94 -8.69 -24.46
CA LYS A 9 -1.98 -8.46 -25.55
C LYS A 9 -0.78 -9.41 -25.51
N TYR A 10 -0.34 -9.79 -24.31
CA TYR A 10 0.83 -10.62 -24.05
C TYR A 10 0.45 -11.83 -23.18
N PRO A 11 -0.12 -12.90 -23.75
CA PRO A 11 -0.71 -14.00 -22.99
C PRO A 11 0.25 -14.71 -22.03
N ASN A 12 1.55 -14.73 -22.34
CA ASN A 12 2.58 -15.33 -21.48
C ASN A 12 2.73 -14.61 -20.13
N LEU A 13 2.27 -13.36 -20.00
CA LEU A 13 2.22 -12.69 -18.69
C LEU A 13 1.21 -13.33 -17.73
N ALA A 14 0.25 -14.13 -18.22
CA ALA A 14 -0.66 -14.89 -17.37
C ALA A 14 0.07 -15.88 -16.46
N GLU A 15 1.21 -16.42 -16.90
CA GLU A 15 2.01 -17.39 -16.15
C GLU A 15 2.71 -16.77 -14.93
N LEU A 16 2.75 -15.43 -14.84
CA LEU A 16 3.29 -14.70 -13.68
C LEU A 16 2.24 -14.51 -12.58
N ALA A 17 1.00 -14.96 -12.78
CA ALA A 17 -0.04 -14.85 -11.76
C ALA A 17 0.34 -15.70 -10.53
N PRO A 18 0.23 -15.16 -9.30
CA PRO A 18 0.64 -15.84 -8.08
C PRO A 18 -0.40 -16.88 -7.62
N ASN A 19 -0.64 -17.89 -8.45
CA ASN A 19 -1.61 -18.97 -8.20
C ASN A 19 -1.01 -20.14 -7.39
N ASP A 20 0.23 -20.00 -6.93
CA ASP A 20 1.02 -21.00 -6.23
C ASP A 20 1.40 -20.58 -4.80
N ILE A 21 0.87 -19.45 -4.32
CA ILE A 21 1.18 -18.93 -2.98
C ILE A 21 0.17 -19.50 -1.96
N PRO A 22 0.63 -20.07 -0.83
CA PRO A 22 -0.23 -20.59 0.25
C PRO A 22 -1.09 -19.51 0.97
N TYR A 23 -0.81 -18.24 0.70
CA TYR A 23 -1.36 -17.08 1.37
C TYR A 23 -1.97 -16.17 0.32
N ASP A 24 -3.30 -15.99 0.40
CA ASP A 24 -4.13 -15.04 -0.35
C ASP A 24 -3.69 -14.77 -1.81
N GLU A 25 -4.39 -15.40 -2.77
CA GLU A 25 -4.07 -15.43 -4.20
C GLU A 25 -4.05 -14.04 -4.88
N ARG A 26 -4.53 -12.99 -4.19
CA ARG A 26 -4.57 -11.63 -4.73
C ARG A 26 -3.49 -10.74 -4.12
N SER A 27 -2.45 -10.51 -4.90
CA SER A 27 -1.48 -9.43 -4.63
C SER A 27 -2.13 -8.04 -4.75
N SER A 28 -1.78 -7.14 -3.84
CA SER A 28 -2.16 -5.72 -3.93
C SER A 28 -1.17 -4.87 -4.74
N PHE A 29 -0.02 -5.44 -5.17
CA PHE A 29 1.00 -4.70 -5.91
C PHE A 29 0.48 -4.15 -7.23
N SER A 30 0.87 -2.92 -7.55
CA SER A 30 0.53 -2.24 -8.80
C SER A 30 1.78 -1.58 -9.40
N ILE A 31 1.58 -0.57 -10.24
CA ILE A 31 2.68 0.16 -10.88
C ILE A 31 3.52 0.96 -9.88
N TRP A 32 4.76 1.18 -10.27
CA TRP A 32 5.69 2.05 -9.54
C TRP A 32 5.74 3.42 -10.17
N VAL A 33 5.78 4.47 -9.35
CA VAL A 33 5.71 5.85 -9.80
C VAL A 33 6.72 6.75 -9.10
N ASN A 34 7.06 7.86 -9.77
CA ASN A 34 7.73 9.03 -9.21
C ASN A 34 6.94 10.28 -9.62
N HIS A 35 6.89 11.30 -8.75
CA HIS A 35 6.40 12.62 -9.13
C HIS A 35 7.32 13.25 -10.19
N ARG A 36 6.78 13.84 -11.26
CA ARG A 36 7.58 14.36 -12.40
C ARG A 36 8.58 15.45 -12.03
N LYS A 37 8.38 16.17 -10.92
CA LYS A 37 9.36 17.15 -10.41
C LYS A 37 10.46 16.54 -9.54
N SER A 38 10.38 15.26 -9.18
CA SER A 38 11.46 14.58 -8.46
C SER A 38 12.67 14.36 -9.37
N PHE A 39 13.88 14.36 -8.80
CA PHE A 39 15.10 14.15 -9.58
C PHE A 39 15.34 12.66 -9.85
N THR A 40 15.93 11.96 -8.88
CA THR A 40 16.13 10.51 -8.99
C THR A 40 14.86 9.77 -8.61
N GLY A 41 14.08 10.28 -7.66
CA GLY A 41 12.88 9.63 -7.14
C GLY A 41 13.12 8.81 -5.87
N VAL A 42 14.37 8.44 -5.56
CA VAL A 42 14.68 7.48 -4.48
C VAL A 42 14.95 8.14 -3.13
N THR A 43 15.34 9.41 -3.12
CA THR A 43 15.63 10.14 -1.87
C THR A 43 14.38 10.27 -1.02
N ASP A 44 14.56 10.51 0.28
CA ASP A 44 13.42 10.68 1.20
C ASP A 44 12.53 11.85 0.78
N HIS A 45 13.14 12.96 0.36
CA HIS A 45 12.41 14.11 -0.17
C HIS A 45 11.61 13.77 -1.44
N ASP A 46 12.22 13.04 -2.37
CA ASP A 46 11.56 12.68 -3.63
C ASP A 46 10.41 11.68 -3.42
N ARG A 47 10.60 10.68 -2.55
CA ARG A 47 9.57 9.70 -2.18
C ARG A 47 8.43 10.39 -1.42
N ALA A 48 8.75 11.22 -0.44
CA ALA A 48 7.76 11.99 0.33
C ALA A 48 6.96 12.95 -0.57
N MET A 49 7.60 13.61 -1.54
CA MET A 49 6.91 14.43 -2.54
C MET A 49 5.92 13.60 -3.36
N THR A 50 6.35 12.43 -3.84
CA THR A 50 5.53 11.52 -4.64
C THR A 50 4.31 11.03 -3.86
N ILE A 51 4.53 10.55 -2.64
CA ILE A 51 3.47 10.09 -1.72
C ILE A 51 2.50 11.23 -1.40
N SER A 52 3.02 12.39 -1.00
CA SER A 52 2.18 13.53 -0.57
C SER A 52 1.31 14.04 -1.72
N GLU A 53 1.85 14.09 -2.93
CA GLU A 53 1.07 14.51 -4.10
C GLU A 53 0.00 13.48 -4.46
N MET A 54 0.23 12.18 -4.25
CA MET A 54 -0.79 11.14 -4.46
C MET A 54 -1.99 11.36 -3.53
N ALA A 55 -1.73 11.56 -2.24
CA ALA A 55 -2.79 11.85 -1.26
C ALA A 55 -3.56 13.14 -1.61
N LYS A 56 -2.87 14.22 -2.02
CA LYS A 56 -3.52 15.46 -2.46
C LYS A 56 -4.37 15.26 -3.70
N MET A 57 -3.84 14.57 -4.72
CA MET A 57 -4.57 14.27 -5.95
C MET A 57 -5.85 13.47 -5.66
N PHE A 58 -5.78 12.48 -4.77
CA PHE A 58 -6.94 11.69 -4.39
C PHE A 58 -7.99 12.51 -3.65
N ARG A 59 -7.56 13.32 -2.68
CA ARG A 59 -8.45 14.22 -1.92
C ARG A 59 -9.15 15.24 -2.82
N ASP A 60 -8.42 15.80 -3.78
CA ASP A 60 -8.92 16.86 -4.66
C ASP A 60 -9.60 16.30 -5.94
N GLU A 61 -9.71 14.97 -6.07
CA GLU A 61 -10.29 14.25 -7.22
C GLU A 61 -9.67 14.60 -8.59
N ARG A 62 -8.40 15.00 -8.63
CA ARG A 62 -7.68 15.45 -9.84
C ARG A 62 -7.10 14.29 -10.67
N PHE A 63 -7.90 13.24 -10.89
CA PHE A 63 -7.41 11.98 -11.48
C PHE A 63 -6.96 12.11 -12.94
N ASP A 64 -7.52 13.05 -13.71
CA ASP A 64 -7.12 13.34 -15.09
C ASP A 64 -5.69 13.92 -15.20
N GLU A 65 -5.17 14.45 -14.09
CA GLU A 65 -3.81 14.96 -13.99
C GLU A 65 -2.77 13.88 -13.68
N PHE A 66 -3.17 12.63 -13.39
CA PHE A 66 -2.26 11.56 -12.97
C PHE A 66 -1.03 11.43 -13.88
N GLY A 67 -1.24 11.33 -15.20
CA GLY A 67 -0.16 11.23 -16.18
C GLY A 67 0.67 12.51 -16.35
N LYS A 68 0.11 13.69 -16.04
CA LYS A 68 0.80 14.99 -16.05
C LYS A 68 1.63 15.21 -14.79
N THR A 69 1.30 14.52 -13.70
CA THR A 69 1.93 14.69 -12.38
C THR A 69 2.94 13.60 -12.09
N PHE A 70 2.67 12.35 -12.49
CA PHE A 70 3.52 11.20 -12.22
C PHE A 70 4.14 10.61 -13.50
N ARG A 71 5.28 9.95 -13.33
CA ARG A 71 5.91 9.08 -14.34
C ARG A 71 6.04 7.67 -13.79
N SER A 72 5.96 6.68 -14.68
CA SER A 72 6.21 5.26 -14.39
C SER A 72 7.24 4.71 -15.40
N PRO A 73 8.20 3.85 -14.98
CA PRO A 73 8.40 3.34 -13.62
C PRO A 73 8.95 4.41 -12.66
N GLY A 74 9.05 4.06 -11.36
CA GLY A 74 9.60 4.92 -10.32
C GLY A 74 9.98 4.17 -9.05
N HIS A 75 10.10 4.87 -7.92
CA HIS A 75 10.61 4.32 -6.66
C HIS A 75 9.54 4.20 -5.56
N VAL A 76 8.34 4.72 -5.79
CA VAL A 76 7.20 4.51 -4.89
C VAL A 76 6.29 3.46 -5.52
N CYS A 77 6.16 2.32 -4.86
CA CYS A 77 5.25 1.27 -5.28
C CYS A 77 3.82 1.62 -4.87
N LEU A 78 2.88 1.58 -5.81
CA LEU A 78 1.46 1.73 -5.49
C LEU A 78 0.88 0.37 -5.13
N LEU A 79 0.09 0.34 -4.05
CA LEU A 79 -0.73 -0.80 -3.68
C LEU A 79 -2.20 -0.45 -3.93
N ARG A 80 -2.93 -1.35 -4.58
CA ARG A 80 -4.36 -1.20 -4.83
C ARG A 80 -5.15 -2.08 -3.87
N GLY A 81 -5.89 -1.43 -2.97
CA GLY A 81 -6.85 -2.12 -2.11
C GLY A 81 -7.93 -2.86 -2.90
N ALA A 82 -8.43 -3.95 -2.31
CA ALA A 82 -9.64 -4.60 -2.77
C ALA A 82 -10.84 -3.64 -2.77
N VAL A 83 -11.79 -3.88 -3.68
CA VAL A 83 -13.13 -3.26 -3.58
C VAL A 83 -13.69 -3.65 -2.21
N ASP A 84 -14.45 -2.77 -1.55
CA ASP A 84 -14.98 -2.99 -0.19
C ASP A 84 -13.93 -3.36 0.88
N THR A 85 -12.67 -2.99 0.68
CA THR A 85 -11.59 -3.06 1.67
C THR A 85 -11.52 -4.40 2.42
N VAL A 86 -11.61 -4.38 3.75
CA VAL A 86 -11.48 -5.53 4.65
C VAL A 86 -12.64 -6.52 4.56
N LYS A 87 -13.75 -6.16 3.90
CA LYS A 87 -14.87 -7.07 3.61
C LYS A 87 -14.48 -8.12 2.57
N ASN A 88 -13.56 -7.78 1.66
CA ASN A 88 -13.11 -8.68 0.61
C ASN A 88 -11.70 -9.23 0.82
N ARG A 89 -10.77 -8.46 1.39
CA ARG A 89 -9.38 -8.90 1.63
C ARG A 89 -8.83 -8.34 2.93
N ARG A 90 -8.10 -9.14 3.71
CA ARG A 90 -7.63 -8.77 5.06
C ARG A 90 -6.10 -8.60 5.14
N GLY A 91 -5.51 -7.96 4.14
CA GLY A 91 -4.09 -7.63 4.14
C GLY A 91 -3.81 -6.22 4.71
N HIS A 92 -2.54 -5.89 4.94
CA HIS A 92 -2.13 -4.56 5.43
C HIS A 92 -2.62 -3.40 4.53
N THR A 93 -2.70 -3.64 3.22
CA THR A 93 -3.27 -2.68 2.26
C THR A 93 -4.70 -2.30 2.63
N GLU A 94 -5.58 -3.28 2.83
CA GLU A 94 -6.98 -3.03 3.18
C GLU A 94 -7.14 -2.51 4.61
N ILE A 95 -6.35 -3.02 5.55
CA ILE A 95 -6.36 -2.55 6.95
C ILE A 95 -5.97 -1.06 7.01
N GLY A 96 -4.92 -0.65 6.29
CA GLY A 96 -4.50 0.75 6.25
C GLY A 96 -5.55 1.67 5.62
N LEU A 97 -6.23 1.22 4.57
CA LEU A 97 -7.34 1.96 3.95
C LEU A 97 -8.55 2.07 4.90
N ALA A 98 -8.92 0.98 5.57
CA ALA A 98 -9.98 0.96 6.56
C ALA A 98 -9.70 1.93 7.71
N MET A 99 -8.46 1.97 8.22
CA MET A 99 -8.06 2.94 9.24
C MET A 99 -8.20 4.39 8.76
N CYS A 100 -7.83 4.69 7.51
CA CYS A 100 -7.98 6.04 6.97
C CYS A 100 -9.45 6.47 6.93
N GLU A 101 -10.32 5.56 6.50
CA GLU A 101 -11.77 5.78 6.45
C GLU A 101 -12.36 5.98 7.85
N MET A 102 -12.02 5.12 8.81
CA MET A 102 -12.44 5.24 10.21
C MET A 102 -11.98 6.56 10.84
N ALA A 103 -10.82 7.07 10.43
CA ALA A 103 -10.28 8.34 10.89
C ALA A 103 -10.84 9.57 10.14
N GLY A 104 -11.66 9.38 9.11
CA GLY A 104 -12.20 10.47 8.29
C GLY A 104 -11.14 11.22 7.47
N VAL A 105 -10.01 10.57 7.16
CA VAL A 105 -8.95 11.15 6.33
C VAL A 105 -8.99 10.56 4.92
N THR A 106 -8.25 11.18 4.00
CA THR A 106 -8.10 10.65 2.63
C THR A 106 -7.63 9.19 2.67
N PRO A 107 -8.29 8.24 1.98
CA PRO A 107 -7.96 6.82 2.03
C PRO A 107 -6.72 6.49 1.19
N VAL A 108 -5.59 7.06 1.60
CA VAL A 108 -4.25 6.86 1.05
C VAL A 108 -3.28 6.78 2.22
N CYS A 109 -2.67 5.62 2.42
CA CYS A 109 -1.68 5.38 3.45
C CYS A 109 -0.34 4.94 2.87
N VAL A 110 0.71 5.10 3.67
CA VAL A 110 2.04 4.55 3.37
C VAL A 110 2.31 3.45 4.37
N VAL A 111 2.83 2.34 3.87
CA VAL A 111 3.22 1.19 4.70
C VAL A 111 4.66 0.78 4.35
N CYS A 112 5.35 0.24 5.35
CA CYS A 112 6.65 -0.40 5.19
C CYS A 112 6.72 -1.53 6.21
N GLU A 113 7.04 -2.74 5.76
CA GLU A 113 7.20 -3.89 6.64
C GLU A 113 8.42 -3.70 7.55
N MET A 114 8.27 -4.10 8.81
CA MET A 114 9.36 -4.14 9.78
C MET A 114 10.18 -5.42 9.57
N MET A 115 11.48 -5.26 9.37
CA MET A 115 12.43 -6.35 9.22
C MET A 115 13.34 -6.40 10.44
N ASP A 116 13.60 -7.61 10.94
CA ASP A 116 14.62 -7.87 11.94
C ASP A 116 16.01 -7.84 11.27
N GLY A 117 16.84 -6.89 11.70
CA GLY A 117 18.19 -6.68 11.16
C GLY A 117 19.21 -7.75 11.57
N GLU A 118 18.95 -8.53 12.61
CA GLU A 118 19.83 -9.61 13.06
C GLU A 118 19.52 -10.92 12.34
N THR A 119 18.24 -11.29 12.26
CA THR A 119 17.82 -12.56 11.64
C THR A 119 17.55 -12.44 10.14
N GLY A 120 17.30 -11.24 9.63
CA GLY A 120 16.87 -10.99 8.26
C GLY A 120 15.42 -11.40 7.99
N GLN A 121 14.65 -11.82 9.01
CA GLN A 121 13.25 -12.20 8.90
C GLN A 121 12.32 -11.01 9.20
N ALA A 122 11.00 -11.22 9.08
CA ALA A 122 10.04 -10.23 9.54
C ALA A 122 10.13 -10.07 11.07
N THR A 123 9.98 -8.83 11.56
CA THR A 123 10.01 -8.55 13.00
C THR A 123 8.87 -9.26 13.72
N SER A 124 9.17 -9.89 14.87
CA SER A 124 8.15 -10.52 15.72
C SER A 124 7.18 -9.49 16.30
N PHE A 125 5.98 -9.92 16.69
CA PHE A 125 5.01 -9.01 17.34
C PHE A 125 5.56 -8.45 18.65
N GLU A 126 6.24 -9.28 19.44
CA GLU A 126 6.86 -8.90 20.70
C GLU A 126 7.94 -7.82 20.52
N ASP A 127 8.75 -7.91 19.46
CA ASP A 127 9.79 -6.93 19.17
C ASP A 127 9.21 -5.65 18.56
N ALA A 128 8.18 -5.77 17.71
CA ALA A 128 7.42 -4.61 17.23
C ALA A 128 6.79 -3.84 18.40
N ARG A 129 6.28 -4.55 19.42
CA ARG A 129 5.74 -3.94 20.65
C ARG A 129 6.82 -3.19 21.44
N LYS A 130 7.99 -3.80 21.64
CA LYS A 130 9.13 -3.12 22.30
C LYS A 130 9.56 -1.87 21.54
N TYR A 131 9.63 -1.95 20.20
CA TYR A 131 9.97 -0.81 19.35
C TYR A 131 8.93 0.30 19.47
N ALA A 132 7.64 -0.04 19.46
CA ALA A 132 6.55 0.92 19.60
C ALA A 132 6.60 1.64 20.96
N GLU A 133 6.77 0.89 22.07
CA GLU A 133 6.91 1.45 23.42
C GLU A 133 8.14 2.38 23.53
N ALA A 134 9.27 2.00 22.95
CA ALA A 134 10.50 2.79 23.00
C ALA A 134 10.43 4.10 22.19
N ASN A 135 9.55 4.18 21.19
CA ASN A 135 9.43 5.32 20.28
C ASN A 135 8.10 6.07 20.42
N ASP A 136 7.31 5.79 21.47
CA ASP A 136 5.98 6.39 21.71
C ASP A 136 5.03 6.23 20.51
N LEU A 137 5.01 5.03 19.92
CA LEU A 137 4.15 4.68 18.79
C LEU A 137 3.00 3.78 19.24
N VAL A 138 1.86 3.91 18.58
CA VAL A 138 0.71 3.02 18.78
C VAL A 138 0.91 1.73 17.99
N LEU A 139 0.78 0.59 18.68
CA LEU A 139 0.72 -0.73 18.05
C LEU A 139 -0.72 -1.26 18.08
N LEU A 140 -1.26 -1.59 16.92
CA LEU A 140 -2.61 -2.17 16.76
C LEU A 140 -2.52 -3.58 16.19
N ARG A 141 -3.45 -4.46 16.57
CA ARG A 141 -3.62 -5.74 15.87
C ARG A 141 -4.56 -5.55 14.69
N GLY A 142 -4.25 -6.19 13.57
CA GLY A 142 -5.08 -6.14 12.37
C GLY A 142 -6.51 -6.61 12.62
N ASN A 143 -6.70 -7.67 13.41
CA ASN A 143 -8.03 -8.19 13.73
C ASN A 143 -8.90 -7.19 14.47
N ASP A 144 -8.35 -6.44 15.43
CA ASP A 144 -9.10 -5.42 16.19
C ASP A 144 -9.65 -4.33 15.25
N ILE A 145 -8.86 -3.93 14.24
CA ILE A 145 -9.28 -2.95 13.23
C ILE A 145 -10.35 -3.55 12.31
N ILE A 146 -10.16 -4.79 11.85
CA ILE A 146 -11.11 -5.48 10.96
C ILE A 146 -12.46 -5.64 11.65
N GLU A 147 -12.48 -6.15 12.88
CA GLU A 147 -13.71 -6.33 13.66
C GLU A 147 -14.43 -5.01 13.84
N LYS A 148 -13.72 -3.96 14.27
CA LYS A 148 -14.30 -2.64 14.46
C LYS A 148 -14.86 -2.03 13.18
N TYR A 149 -14.14 -2.19 12.07
CA TYR A 149 -14.61 -1.69 10.77
C TYR A 149 -15.90 -2.40 10.34
N LEU A 150 -15.96 -3.73 10.46
CA LEU A 150 -17.14 -4.51 10.05
C LEU A 150 -18.38 -4.25 10.91
N GLU A 151 -18.22 -3.78 12.15
CA GLU A 151 -19.32 -3.40 13.02
C GLU A 151 -19.95 -2.05 12.64
N GLU A 152 -19.16 -1.11 12.11
CA GLU A 152 -19.55 0.30 11.96
C GLU A 152 -19.66 0.79 10.51
N TYR A 153 -19.03 0.10 9.55
CA TYR A 153 -18.89 0.52 8.14
C TYR A 153 -19.28 -0.59 7.16
#